data_AF-A0A7L4PJ76-F1
#
_entry.id   AF-A0A7L4PJ76-F1
#
_cell.length_a   1.000
_cell.length_b   1.000
_cell.length_c   1.000
_cell.angle_alpha   90.00
_cell.angle_beta   90.00
_cell.angle_gamma   90.00
#
_symmetry.space_group_name_H-M   'P 1'
#
loop_
_entity.id
_entity.type
_entity.pdbx_description
1 polymer ?
#
loop_
_entity_poly.entity_id
_entity_poly.type
_entity_poly.pdbx_seq_one_letter_code
_entity_poly.pdbx_strand_id
1 'polypeptide(L)'
;MNLKIIKKTDQDLYIEFVGENHTLLNLLRTELLDDDRVSIASYDVKFPIMDNPIFRLKTSGADPLEVMKEAVTRIIGQCDDFLVGYKAAVE
;
A
#
# COMPACT_ATOMS: atom_id res chain seq x y z
N MET A 1 11.36 0.28 -8.34
CA MET A 1 10.90 0.60 -6.98
C MET A 1 12.03 0.39 -5.99
N ASN A 2 12.33 1.38 -5.15
CA ASN A 2 13.25 1.25 -4.02
C ASN A 2 12.50 1.64 -2.74
N LEU A 3 12.52 0.76 -1.74
CA LEU A 3 11.76 0.90 -0.51
C LEU A 3 12.71 1.01 0.68
N LYS A 4 12.44 1.96 1.56
CA LYS A 4 13.20 2.13 2.79
C LYS A 4 12.27 2.14 4.00
N ILE A 5 12.46 1.16 4.89
CA ILE A 5 11.76 1.14 6.18
C ILE A 5 12.38 2.22 7.06
N ILE A 6 11.57 3.22 7.43
CA ILE A 6 11.98 4.31 8.33
C ILE A 6 11.74 3.90 9.79
N LYS A 7 10.60 3.25 10.05
CA LYS A 7 10.20 2.80 11.39
C LYS A 7 9.40 1.51 11.26
N LYS A 8 9.67 0.56 12.15
CA LYS A 8 8.85 -0.64 12.36
C LYS A 8 8.75 -0.93 13.85
N THR A 9 7.54 -1.09 14.34
CA THR A 9 7.21 -1.60 15.69
C THR A 9 6.14 -2.67 15.55
N ASP A 10 5.64 -3.22 16.66
CA ASP A 10 4.58 -4.23 16.63
C ASP A 10 3.26 -3.73 16.02
N GLN A 11 3.04 -2.40 16.01
CA GLN A 11 1.80 -1.80 15.52
C GLN A 11 2.01 -0.70 14.46
N ASP A 12 3.21 -0.14 14.34
CA ASP A 12 3.50 0.95 13.39
C ASP A 12 4.46 0.48 12.30
N LEU A 13 4.22 0.92 11.06
CA LEU A 13 5.14 0.77 9.93
C LEU A 13 5.20 2.08 9.13
N TYR A 14 6.42 2.53 8.86
CA TYR A 14 6.70 3.72 8.07
C TYR A 14 7.66 3.34 6.96
N ILE A 15 7.28 3.56 5.70
CA ILE A 15 8.08 3.22 4.52
C ILE A 15 8.19 4.44 3.62
N GLU A 16 9.41 4.76 3.21
CA GLU A 16 9.70 5.70 2.13
C GLU A 16 9.70 4.94 0.80
N PHE A 17 8.86 5.38 -0.15
CA PHE A 17 8.75 4.81 -1.48
C PHE A 17 9.47 5.71 -2.50
N VAL A 18 10.69 5.35 -2.87
CA VAL A 18 11.53 6.17 -3.75
C VAL A 18 11.08 6.02 -5.21
N GLY A 19 10.73 7.15 -5.83
CA GLY A 19 10.29 7.23 -7.23
C GLY A 19 8.84 6.79 -7.49
N GLU A 20 8.07 6.50 -6.44
CA GLU A 20 6.64 6.17 -6.57
C GLU A 20 5.75 7.40 -6.28
N ASN A 21 4.53 7.39 -6.81
CA ASN A 21 3.60 8.52 -6.72
C ASN A 21 2.20 8.11 -6.21
N HIS A 22 1.26 9.06 -6.29
CA HIS A 22 -0.10 8.92 -5.80
C HIS A 22 -0.86 7.70 -6.34
N THR A 23 -0.62 7.25 -7.57
CA THR A 23 -1.41 6.17 -8.17
C THR A 23 -1.27 4.87 -7.38
N LEU A 24 -0.04 4.38 -7.22
CA LEU A 24 0.24 3.15 -6.47
C LEU A 24 -0.15 3.30 -4.99
N LEU A 25 0.21 4.42 -4.38
CA LEU A 25 0.04 4.62 -2.94
C LEU A 25 -1.42 4.84 -2.55
N ASN A 26 -2.22 5.43 -3.42
CA ASN A 26 -3.65 5.57 -3.18
C ASN A 26 -4.38 4.23 -3.32
N LEU A 27 -3.99 3.38 -4.27
CA LEU A 27 -4.51 2.02 -4.38
C LEU A 27 -4.17 1.22 -3.12
N LEU A 28 -2.90 1.19 -2.72
CA LEU A 28 -2.46 0.52 -1.50
C LEU A 28 -3.17 1.04 -0.26
N ARG A 29 -3.33 2.36 -0.13
CA ARG A 29 -4.08 2.98 0.97
C ARG A 29 -5.52 2.50 1.02
N THR A 30 -6.21 2.46 -0.12
CA THR A 30 -7.62 2.07 -0.20
C THR A 30 -7.79 0.63 0.27
N GLU A 31 -6.98 -0.28 -0.26
CA GLU A 31 -7.01 -1.72 0.07
C GLU A 31 -6.62 -2.05 1.51
N LEU A 32 -5.80 -1.19 2.13
CA LEU A 32 -5.46 -1.31 3.55
C LEU A 32 -6.58 -0.78 4.45
N LEU A 33 -7.31 0.26 4.05
CA LEU A 33 -8.39 0.82 4.85
C LEU A 33 -9.64 -0.07 4.89
N ASP A 34 -9.76 -1.03 3.97
CA ASP A 34 -10.81 -2.05 3.98
C ASP A 34 -10.54 -3.20 4.97
N ASP A 35 -9.37 -3.22 5.60
CA ASP A 35 -8.99 -4.25 6.59
C ASP A 35 -9.28 -3.76 8.02
N ASP A 36 -10.18 -4.44 8.74
CA ASP A 36 -10.59 -4.08 10.11
C ASP A 36 -9.43 -4.03 11.12
N ARG A 37 -8.30 -4.67 10.83
CA ARG A 37 -7.09 -4.62 11.67
C ARG A 37 -6.34 -3.30 11.52
N VAL A 38 -6.63 -2.52 10.48
CA VAL A 38 -5.94 -1.26 10.16
C VAL A 38 -6.67 -0.10 10.82
N SER A 39 -5.93 0.58 11.71
CA SER A 39 -6.42 1.80 12.38
C SER A 39 -6.06 3.07 11.61
N ILE A 40 -4.94 3.07 10.88
CA ILE A 40 -4.46 4.21 10.09
C ILE A 40 -3.75 3.68 8.84
N ALA A 41 -4.11 4.17 7.66
CA ALA A 41 -3.29 4.09 6.46
C ALA A 41 -3.30 5.45 5.74
N SER A 42 -2.14 6.08 5.65
CA SER A 42 -1.96 7.37 5.00
C SER A 42 -0.57 7.48 4.40
N TYR A 43 -0.38 8.45 3.50
CA TYR A 43 0.94 8.81 3.02
C TYR A 43 1.02 10.32 2.84
N ASP A 44 2.21 10.87 3.07
CA ASP A 44 2.49 12.28 2.90
C ASP A 44 3.57 12.46 1.83
N VAL A 45 3.37 13.41 0.93
CA VAL A 45 4.39 13.89 -0.01
C VAL A 45 4.91 15.21 0.54
N LYS A 46 6.23 15.37 0.67
CA LYS A 46 6.81 16.64 1.12
C LYS A 46 6.65 17.69 0.01
N PHE A 47 6.09 18.86 0.34
CA PHE A 47 6.12 20.01 -0.57
C PHE A 47 7.41 20.81 -0.35
N PRO A 48 8.11 21.33 -1.38
CA PRO A 48 7.77 21.35 -2.82
C PRO A 48 8.38 20.21 -3.66
N ILE A 49 9.23 19.37 -3.05
CA ILE A 49 9.93 18.28 -3.74
C ILE A 49 9.08 17.01 -3.64
N MET A 50 8.33 16.68 -4.69
CA MET A 50 7.45 15.51 -4.78
C MET A 50 8.19 14.17 -4.93
N ASP A 51 9.38 14.04 -4.36
CA ASP A 51 10.14 12.82 -4.42
C ASP A 51 10.04 12.09 -3.07
N ASN A 52 9.73 10.80 -3.13
CA ASN A 52 9.80 9.85 -2.03
C ASN A 52 8.75 10.04 -0.91
N PRO A 53 7.46 9.78 -1.21
CA PRO A 53 6.39 9.73 -0.22
C PRO A 53 6.70 8.79 0.95
N ILE A 54 6.28 9.22 2.15
CA ILE A 54 6.35 8.40 3.36
C ILE A 54 4.96 7.84 3.63
N PHE A 55 4.81 6.53 3.47
CA PHE A 55 3.62 5.79 3.83
C PHE A 55 3.65 5.44 5.32
N ARG A 56 2.51 5.57 5.98
CA ARG A 56 2.30 5.30 7.40
C ARG A 56 1.16 4.31 7.54
N LEU A 57 1.43 3.20 8.21
CA LEU A 57 0.47 2.15 8.51
C LEU A 57 0.47 1.91 10.02
N LYS A 58 -0.71 1.90 10.62
CA LYS A 58 -0.91 1.51 12.01
C LYS A 58 -1.99 0.44 12.12
N THR A 59 -1.66 -0.66 12.78
CA THR A 59 -2.55 -1.80 13.00
C THR A 59 -2.94 -1.93 14.47
N SER A 60 -4.02 -2.68 14.72
CA SER A 60 -4.49 -3.06 16.05
C SER A 60 -4.39 -4.57 16.20
N GLY A 61 -3.43 -5.03 17.00
CA GLY A 61 -3.28 -6.47 17.32
C GLY A 61 -2.71 -7.34 16.19
N ALA A 62 -2.17 -6.76 15.12
CA ALA A 62 -1.56 -7.48 14.01
C ALA A 62 -0.24 -6.83 13.57
N ASP A 63 0.71 -7.61 13.05
CA ASP A 63 1.95 -7.08 12.49
C ASP A 63 1.65 -6.24 11.23
N PRO A 64 1.95 -4.93 11.22
CA PRO A 64 1.66 -4.09 10.05
C PRO A 64 2.41 -4.50 8.78
N LEU A 65 3.56 -5.19 8.89
CA LEU A 65 4.27 -5.68 7.71
C LEU A 65 3.53 -6.83 7.04
N GLU A 66 2.95 -7.74 7.82
CA GLU A 66 2.15 -8.85 7.30
C GLU A 66 0.83 -8.34 6.71
N VAL A 67 0.14 -7.43 7.41
CA VAL A 67 -1.07 -6.79 6.87
C VAL A 67 -0.80 -6.09 5.53
N MET A 68 0.35 -5.41 5.40
CA MET A 68 0.75 -4.80 4.13
C MET A 68 0.97 -5.82 3.02
N LYS A 69 1.64 -6.94 3.31
CA LYS A 69 1.86 -8.01 2.31
C LYS A 69 0.54 -8.59 1.84
N GLU A 70 -0.37 -8.88 2.77
CA GLU A 70 -1.70 -9.42 2.47
C GLU A 70 -2.50 -8.46 1.58
N ALA A 71 -2.46 -7.15 1.86
CA ALA A 71 -3.11 -6.14 1.01
C ALA A 71 -2.52 -6.12 -0.41
N VAL A 72 -1.19 -6.19 -0.54
CA VAL A 72 -0.53 -6.27 -1.85
C VAL A 72 -0.92 -7.55 -2.60
N THR A 73 -1.05 -8.69 -1.91
CA THR A 73 -1.52 -9.94 -2.52
C THR A 73 -2.94 -9.82 -3.04
N ARG A 74 -3.85 -9.14 -2.32
CA ARG A 74 -5.22 -8.88 -2.80
C ARG A 74 -5.21 -8.01 -4.05
N ILE A 75 -4.42 -6.93 -4.08
CA ILE A 75 -4.27 -6.06 -5.25
C ILE A 75 -3.81 -6.85 -6.48
N ILE A 76 -2.81 -7.72 -6.32
CA ILE A 76 -2.31 -8.56 -7.43
C ILE A 76 -3.45 -9.45 -7.95
N GLY A 77 -4.22 -10.09 -7.05
CA GLY A 77 -5.37 -10.90 -7.44
C GLY A 77 -6.44 -10.12 -8.20
N GLN A 78 -6.79 -8.91 -7.76
CA GLN A 78 -7.73 -8.03 -8.47
C GLN A 78 -7.25 -7.67 -9.88
N CYS A 79 -5.96 -7.40 -10.04
CA CYS A 79 -5.36 -7.14 -11.36
C CYS A 79 -5.43 -8.37 -12.27
N ASP A 80 -5.14 -9.56 -11.74
CA ASP A 80 -5.20 -10.81 -12.50
C ASP A 80 -6.63 -11.13 -12.94
N ASP A 81 -7.60 -11.00 -12.02
CA ASP A 81 -9.04 -11.19 -12.32
C ASP A 81 -9.53 -10.21 -13.40
N PHE A 82 -9.11 -8.94 -13.31
CA PHE A 82 -9.42 -7.93 -14.31
C PHE A 82 -8.83 -8.30 -15.68
N LEU A 83 -7.57 -8.75 -15.73
CA LEU A 83 -6.92 -9.14 -16.98
C LEU A 83 -7.59 -10.34 -17.64
N VAL A 84 -8.03 -11.33 -16.85
CA VAL A 84 -8.79 -12.48 -17.35
C VAL A 84 -10.12 -12.03 -17.94
N GLY A 85 -10.90 -11.24 -17.20
CA GLY A 85 -12.20 -10.73 -17.66
C GLY A 85 -12.08 -9.84 -18.90
N TYR A 86 -11.07 -8.98 -18.94
CA TYR A 86 -10.81 -8.12 -20.08
C TYR A 86 -10.51 -8.93 -21.33
N LYS A 87 -9.58 -9.90 -21.26
CA LYS A 87 -9.21 -10.76 -22.40
C LYS A 87 -10.42 -11.52 -22.97
N ALA A 88 -11.25 -12.10 -22.10
CA ALA A 88 -12.45 -12.81 -22.52
C ALA A 88 -13.51 -11.92 -23.20
N ALA A 89 -13.46 -10.60 -22.97
CA ALA A 89 -14.40 -9.63 -23.57
C ALA A 89 -13.89 -9.02 -24.88
N VAL A 90 -12.57 -9.04 -25.13
CA VAL A 90 -11.97 -8.50 -26.37
C VAL A 90 -11.64 -9.56 -27.42
N GLU A 91 -11.69 -10.84 -27.07
CA GLU A 91 -11.67 -11.98 -28.00
C GLU A 91 -13.08 -12.26 -28.57
#